data_AF-A0A6S7F2W2-F1
#
_entry.id   AF-A0A6S7F2W2-F1
#
_cell.length_a   1.000
_cell.length_b   1.000
_cell.length_c   1.000
_cell.angle_alpha   90.00
_cell.angle_beta   90.00
_cell.angle_gamma   90.00
#
_symmetry.space_group_name_H-M   'P 1'
#
loop_
_entity.id
_entity.type
_entity.pdbx_description
1 polymer ?
#
loop_
_entity_poly.entity_id
_entity_poly.type
_entity_poly.pdbx_seq_one_letter_code
_entity_poly.pdbx_strand_id
1 'polypeptide(L)'
;MGRPAFQLTDDQARQIMAEISRLQAAYPDVADNRAFLGGLISAVLEVTGRLYGVPTYQRILRAYAPTRRPSTTTILSVLVRVQERLARTSAGQVDPDLRATALPRVTERAARQDDPTTLRLLAVELEEHRRRRQVLEADNARLEAAMVAQQCELARVQGQADSAERALAAMADKLSARVTTVTNVTEAEKGGRAFALRAIEAARAESRLWRERYEGLQALRKEEQALLESYRRAAVGAAGAPR
;
A
#
# COMPACT_ATOMS: atom_id res chain seq x y z
N MET A 1 10.85 -25.12 8.13
CA MET A 1 12.27 -25.10 8.51
C MET A 1 12.60 -23.73 9.12
N GLY A 2 12.62 -23.65 10.46
CA GLY A 2 12.85 -22.40 11.18
C GLY A 2 14.30 -21.95 11.02
N ARG A 3 14.50 -20.71 10.55
CA ARG A 3 15.82 -20.09 10.41
C ARG A 3 16.46 -20.00 11.82
N PRO A 4 17.72 -20.45 12.00
CA PRO A 4 18.36 -20.42 13.33
C PRO A 4 18.37 -18.98 13.86
N ALA A 5 17.89 -18.82 15.09
CA ALA A 5 17.89 -17.55 15.77
C ALA A 5 19.33 -17.06 15.91
N PHE A 6 19.59 -15.81 15.52
CA PHE A 6 20.88 -15.18 15.76
C PHE A 6 21.13 -15.18 17.27
N GLN A 7 22.20 -15.87 17.67
CA GLN A 7 22.75 -15.92 19.02
C GLN A 7 24.19 -15.42 18.92
N LEU A 8 24.46 -14.25 19.51
CA LEU A 8 25.84 -13.81 19.78
C LEU A 8 26.36 -14.69 20.92
N THR A 9 27.62 -15.11 20.87
CA THR A 9 28.25 -15.69 22.05
C THR A 9 28.46 -14.59 23.10
N ASP A 10 28.45 -14.96 24.39
CA ASP A 10 28.59 -13.98 25.49
C ASP A 10 29.89 -13.15 25.39
N ASP A 11 30.95 -13.73 24.82
CA ASP A 11 32.21 -13.02 24.54
C ASP A 11 32.05 -11.97 23.44
N GLN A 12 31.35 -12.30 22.35
CA GLN A 12 31.05 -11.36 21.27
C GLN A 12 30.14 -10.23 21.77
N ALA A 13 29.16 -10.55 22.62
CA ALA A 13 28.29 -9.55 23.22
C ALA A 13 29.08 -8.57 24.10
N ARG A 14 30.02 -9.06 24.92
CA ARG A 14 30.90 -8.20 25.76
C ARG A 14 31.78 -7.28 24.92
N GLN A 15 32.38 -7.79 23.85
CA GLN A 15 33.22 -6.97 22.95
C GLN A 15 32.41 -5.90 22.21
N ILE A 16 31.22 -6.27 21.70
CA ILE A 16 30.32 -5.31 21.04
C ILE A 16 29.84 -4.23 22.02
N MET A 17 29.56 -4.57 23.28
CA MET A 17 29.17 -3.58 24.31
C MET A 17 30.28 -2.57 24.62
N ALA A 18 31.54 -3.01 24.68
CA ALA A 18 32.68 -2.13 24.90
C ALA A 18 32.84 -1.13 23.75
N GLU A 19 32.74 -1.61 22.50
CA GLU A 19 32.82 -0.76 21.31
C GLU A 19 31.61 0.17 21.18
N ILE A 20 30.40 -0.27 21.53
CA ILE A 20 29.21 0.61 21.57
C ILE A 20 29.41 1.75 22.57
N SER A 21 29.93 1.46 23.76
CA SER A 21 30.19 2.49 24.78
C SER A 21 31.21 3.52 24.28
N ARG A 22 32.27 3.06 23.61
CA ARG A 22 33.27 3.92 22.98
C ARG A 22 32.68 4.79 21.87
N LEU A 23 31.84 4.21 21.01
CA LEU A 23 31.16 4.93 19.93
C LEU A 23 30.11 5.92 20.43
N GLN A 24 29.44 5.63 21.55
CA GLN A 24 28.52 6.57 22.19
C GLN A 24 29.27 7.78 22.77
N ALA A 25 30.48 7.57 23.32
CA ALA A 25 31.33 8.67 23.78
C ALA A 25 31.91 9.51 22.62
N ALA A 26 32.26 8.86 21.50
CA ALA A 26 32.81 9.54 20.32
C ALA A 26 31.76 10.35 19.54
N TYR A 27 30.50 9.93 19.57
CA TYR A 27 29.40 10.59 18.87
C TYR A 27 28.23 10.81 19.84
N PRO A 28 28.26 11.82 20.72
CA PRO A 28 27.23 12.00 21.74
C PRO A 28 25.87 12.38 21.13
N ASP A 29 25.87 13.08 19.99
CA ASP A 29 24.66 13.60 19.38
C ASP A 29 23.87 12.57 18.55
N VAL A 30 22.55 12.77 18.52
CA VAL A 30 21.61 11.95 17.72
C VAL A 30 21.71 12.30 16.22
N ALA A 31 22.23 13.47 15.86
CA ALA A 31 22.45 13.88 14.46
C ALA A 31 23.48 12.97 13.75
N ASP A 32 24.46 12.45 14.50
CA ASP A 32 25.55 11.63 13.98
C ASP A 32 25.22 10.14 13.88
N ASN A 33 23.92 9.81 13.81
CA ASN A 33 23.46 8.43 13.70
C ASN A 33 24.10 7.67 12.53
N ARG A 34 24.45 8.33 11.43
CA ARG A 34 25.12 7.67 10.29
C ARG A 34 26.57 7.28 10.60
N ALA A 35 27.31 8.14 11.31
CA ALA A 35 28.70 7.87 11.71
C ALA A 35 28.73 6.77 12.79
N PHE A 36 27.84 6.86 13.78
CA PHE A 36 27.66 5.84 14.81
C PHE A 36 27.32 4.47 14.22
N LEU A 37 26.36 4.40 13.28
CA LEU A 37 26.00 3.15 12.62
C LEU A 37 27.13 2.57 11.78
N GLY A 38 27.93 3.43 11.12
CA GLY A 38 29.10 2.97 10.36
C GLY A 38 30.11 2.29 11.27
N GLY A 39 30.42 2.90 12.42
CA GLY A 39 31.29 2.31 13.44
C GLY A 39 30.73 1.02 14.01
N LEU A 40 29.44 0.98 14.34
CA LEU A 40 28.78 -0.21 14.86
C LEU A 40 28.81 -1.39 13.87
N ILE A 41 28.50 -1.15 12.60
CA ILE A 41 28.47 -2.19 11.57
C ILE A 41 29.89 -2.73 11.33
N SER A 42 30.91 -1.86 11.32
CA SER A 42 32.32 -2.26 11.24
C SER A 42 32.76 -3.08 12.46
N ALA A 43 32.44 -2.65 13.68
CA ALA A 43 32.77 -3.39 14.89
C ALA A 43 32.10 -4.77 14.95
N VAL A 44 30.83 -4.86 14.53
CA VAL A 44 30.14 -6.15 14.43
C VAL A 44 30.79 -7.04 13.36
N LEU A 45 31.21 -6.48 12.23
CA LEU A 45 31.93 -7.22 11.19
C LEU A 45 33.28 -7.75 11.70
N GLU A 46 34.03 -6.97 12.46
CA GLU A 46 35.32 -7.39 13.03
C GLU A 46 35.14 -8.52 14.06
N VAL A 47 34.13 -8.43 14.92
CA VAL A 47 33.90 -9.42 15.99
C VAL A 47 33.26 -10.71 15.48
N THR A 48 32.38 -10.63 14.47
CA THR A 48 31.60 -11.78 14.00
C THR A 48 32.04 -12.32 12.63
N GLY A 49 32.85 -11.56 11.89
CA GLY A 49 33.25 -11.87 10.52
C GLY A 49 32.10 -11.87 9.50
N ARG A 50 30.89 -11.41 9.88
CA ARG A 50 29.68 -11.48 9.05
C ARG A 50 28.93 -10.15 9.04
N LEU A 51 28.42 -9.78 7.87
CA LEU A 51 27.43 -8.72 7.73
C LEU A 51 26.02 -9.30 7.93
N TYR A 52 25.21 -8.61 8.71
CA TYR A 52 23.83 -9.03 8.97
C TYR A 52 22.81 -8.15 8.24
N GLY A 53 21.55 -8.58 8.22
CA GLY A 53 20.46 -7.77 7.70
C GLY A 53 20.04 -6.68 8.69
N VAL A 54 19.29 -5.69 8.18
CA VAL A 54 18.69 -4.60 8.96
C VAL A 54 17.96 -5.05 10.24
N PRO A 55 17.17 -6.16 10.24
CA PRO A 55 16.43 -6.58 11.45
C PRO A 55 17.36 -6.93 12.61
N THR A 56 18.53 -7.48 12.32
CA THR A 56 19.53 -7.87 13.32
C THR A 56 20.15 -6.63 13.95
N TYR A 57 20.55 -5.65 13.13
CA TYR A 57 21.08 -4.38 13.64
C TYR A 57 20.04 -3.59 14.43
N GLN A 58 18.78 -3.59 14.02
CA GLN A 58 17.69 -2.99 14.81
C GLN A 58 17.54 -3.67 16.18
N ARG A 59 17.67 -5.00 16.25
CA ARG A 59 17.60 -5.74 17.52
C ARG A 59 18.77 -5.42 18.44
N ILE A 60 19.99 -5.32 17.89
CA ILE A 60 21.20 -4.92 18.63
C ILE A 60 21.06 -3.49 19.15
N LEU A 61 20.60 -2.55 18.31
CA LEU A 61 20.36 -1.17 18.71
C LEU A 61 19.32 -1.06 19.82
N ARG A 62 18.23 -1.82 19.73
CA ARG A 62 17.20 -1.86 20.80
C ARG A 62 17.74 -2.40 22.12
N ALA A 63 18.64 -3.37 22.08
CA ALA A 63 19.21 -3.98 23.27
C ALA A 63 20.29 -3.11 23.94
N TYR A 64 21.13 -2.43 23.15
CA TYR A 64 22.36 -1.80 23.66
C TYR A 64 22.44 -0.28 23.45
N ALA A 65 21.56 0.31 22.63
CA ALA A 65 21.51 1.76 22.38
C ALA A 65 20.05 2.24 22.18
N PRO A 66 19.16 2.06 23.18
CA PRO A 66 17.71 2.28 23.02
C PRO A 66 17.33 3.74 22.71
N THR A 67 18.22 4.68 23.01
CA THR A 67 18.06 6.11 22.72
C THR A 67 18.21 6.44 21.24
N ARG A 68 18.82 5.57 20.43
CA ARG A 68 19.01 5.77 18.98
C ARG A 68 17.98 4.96 18.19
N ARG A 69 17.16 5.67 17.40
CA ARG A 69 16.13 5.07 16.53
C ARG A 69 16.33 5.47 15.07
N PRO A 70 17.41 5.02 14.40
CA PRO A 70 17.59 5.28 12.98
C PRO A 70 16.52 4.56 12.16
N SER A 71 16.06 5.20 11.09
CA SER A 71 15.11 4.60 10.15
C SER A 71 15.73 3.39 9.43
N THR A 72 14.89 2.45 8.97
CA THR A 72 15.30 1.30 8.14
C THR A 72 16.14 1.75 6.94
N THR A 73 15.74 2.85 6.30
CA THR A 73 16.44 3.49 5.18
C THR A 73 17.84 3.97 5.56
N THR A 74 17.99 4.56 6.75
CA THR A 74 19.30 5.00 7.26
C THR A 74 20.24 3.81 7.45
N ILE A 75 19.76 2.71 8.06
CA ILE A 75 20.57 1.51 8.28
C ILE A 75 20.99 0.89 6.94
N LEU A 76 20.05 0.78 5.98
CA LEU A 76 20.36 0.28 4.63
C LEU A 76 21.40 1.14 3.93
N SER A 77 21.26 2.48 3.98
CA SER A 77 22.21 3.40 3.34
C SER A 77 23.64 3.24 3.88
N VAL A 78 23.77 3.01 5.20
CA VAL A 78 25.07 2.80 5.83
C VAL A 78 25.62 1.40 5.52
N LEU A 79 24.76 0.37 5.48
CA LEU A 79 25.17 -0.99 5.08
C LEU A 79 25.74 -1.02 3.66
N VAL A 80 25.05 -0.40 2.71
CA VAL A 80 25.53 -0.28 1.31
C VAL A 80 26.88 0.46 1.30
N ARG A 81 27.01 1.58 2.01
CA ARG A 81 28.26 2.33 2.09
C ARG A 81 29.42 1.53 2.69
N VAL A 82 29.16 0.71 3.71
CA VAL A 82 30.18 -0.18 4.32
C VAL A 82 30.54 -1.33 3.35
N GLN A 83 29.57 -1.92 2.66
CA GLN A 83 29.81 -2.93 1.63
C GLN A 83 30.65 -2.39 0.47
N GLU A 84 30.32 -1.20 -0.05
CA GLU A 84 31.13 -0.52 -1.06
C GLU A 84 32.54 -0.18 -0.57
N ARG A 85 32.70 0.16 0.72
CA ARG A 85 34.02 0.38 1.31
C ARG A 85 34.81 -0.92 1.34
N LEU A 86 34.20 -2.03 1.79
CA LEU A 86 34.85 -3.35 1.78
C LEU A 86 35.23 -3.81 0.38
N ALA A 87 34.35 -3.63 -0.60
CA ALA A 87 34.61 -3.92 -2.01
C ALA A 87 35.74 -3.05 -2.59
N ARG A 88 35.83 -1.78 -2.17
CA ARG A 88 36.94 -0.89 -2.52
C ARG A 88 38.23 -1.26 -1.82
N THR A 89 38.20 -1.73 -0.57
CA THR A 89 39.41 -2.18 0.13
C THR A 89 39.93 -3.51 -0.45
N SER A 90 39.04 -4.42 -0.84
CA SER A 90 39.44 -5.65 -1.53
C SER A 90 39.91 -5.40 -2.97
N ALA A 91 39.35 -4.41 -3.67
CA ALA A 91 39.85 -3.96 -4.97
C ALA A 91 41.14 -3.12 -4.86
N GLY A 92 41.31 -2.38 -3.76
CA GLY A 92 42.45 -1.50 -3.46
C GLY A 92 43.66 -2.18 -2.84
N GLN A 93 43.61 -3.50 -2.65
CA GLN A 93 44.79 -4.34 -2.39
C GLN A 93 45.54 -4.71 -3.69
N VAL A 94 45.12 -4.14 -4.82
CA VAL A 94 45.93 -4.01 -6.03
C VAL A 94 46.45 -2.57 -6.06
N ASP A 95 47.67 -2.40 -5.57
CA ASP A 95 48.43 -1.16 -5.59
C ASP A 95 48.42 -0.51 -6.99
N PRO A 96 47.82 0.68 -7.19
CA PRO A 96 47.75 1.32 -8.49
C PRO A 96 48.98 2.16 -8.84
N ASP A 97 50.02 2.21 -7.98
CA ASP A 97 51.16 3.13 -8.16
C ASP A 97 52.44 2.49 -8.76
N LEU A 98 52.40 1.22 -9.15
CA LEU A 98 53.53 0.55 -9.83
C LEU A 98 53.42 0.48 -11.37
N ARG A 99 52.45 1.16 -11.98
CA ARG A 99 52.22 1.06 -13.44
C ARG A 99 52.84 2.16 -14.31
N ALA A 100 53.58 3.13 -13.76
CA ALA A 100 54.07 4.27 -14.56
C ALA A 100 55.59 4.42 -14.72
N THR A 101 56.45 3.68 -14.00
CA THR A 101 57.91 3.88 -14.18
C THR A 101 58.74 2.65 -13.80
N ALA A 102 58.98 1.79 -14.79
CA ALA A 102 60.22 1.04 -15.01
C ALA A 102 59.93 -0.08 -16.03
N LEU A 103 60.28 0.15 -17.29
CA LEU A 103 60.67 -0.96 -18.16
C LEU A 103 61.89 -1.63 -17.50
N PRO A 104 61.83 -2.90 -17.07
CA PRO A 104 63.07 -3.61 -16.87
C PRO A 104 63.63 -3.84 -18.26
N ARG A 105 64.79 -3.23 -18.55
CA ARG A 105 65.67 -3.76 -19.58
C ARG A 105 65.89 -5.22 -19.22
N VAL A 106 65.28 -6.11 -20.00
CA VAL A 106 65.61 -7.54 -20.00
C VAL A 106 67.06 -7.60 -20.45
N THR A 107 67.96 -7.63 -19.48
CA THR A 107 69.30 -8.11 -19.69
C THR A 107 69.18 -9.57 -20.07
N GLU A 108 69.71 -9.88 -21.25
CA GLU A 108 69.96 -11.22 -21.79
C GLU A 108 70.73 -12.08 -20.76
N ARG A 109 70.04 -12.72 -19.83
CA ARG A 109 70.61 -13.81 -19.02
C ARG A 109 69.57 -14.62 -18.26
N ALA A 110 68.64 -15.21 -18.99
CA ALA A 110 67.97 -16.43 -18.57
C ALA A 110 67.46 -17.19 -19.79
N ALA A 111 68.38 -17.69 -20.62
CA ALA A 111 68.15 -18.98 -21.27
C ALA A 111 68.15 -20.06 -20.17
N ARG A 112 67.18 -20.00 -19.26
CA ARG A 112 66.77 -21.19 -18.52
C ARG A 112 65.99 -21.97 -19.55
N GLN A 113 66.40 -23.22 -19.76
CA GLN A 113 65.59 -24.19 -20.48
C GLN A 113 64.20 -24.14 -19.84
N ASP A 114 63.24 -23.49 -20.49
CA ASP A 114 61.84 -23.61 -20.12
C ASP A 114 61.52 -25.08 -20.36
N ASP A 115 61.39 -25.83 -19.28
CA ASP A 115 61.10 -27.25 -19.36
C ASP A 115 59.81 -27.39 -20.21
N PRO A 116 59.86 -28.05 -21.37
CA PRO A 116 58.73 -28.08 -22.31
C PRO A 116 57.47 -28.68 -21.67
N THR A 117 57.66 -29.45 -20.60
CA THR A 117 56.64 -30.01 -19.72
C THR A 117 55.89 -28.94 -18.93
N THR A 118 56.58 -27.95 -18.37
CA THR A 118 55.97 -26.86 -17.58
C THR A 118 55.16 -25.93 -18.45
N LEU A 119 55.64 -25.59 -19.64
CA LEU A 119 54.89 -24.81 -20.63
C LEU A 119 53.62 -25.54 -21.10
N ARG A 120 53.68 -26.86 -21.28
CA ARG A 120 52.50 -27.69 -21.63
C ARG A 120 51.46 -27.72 -20.50
N LEU A 121 51.89 -27.83 -19.24
CA LEU A 121 50.99 -27.82 -18.09
C LEU A 121 50.25 -26.48 -17.95
N LEU A 122 50.97 -25.36 -18.08
CA LEU A 122 50.37 -24.01 -18.07
C LEU A 122 49.37 -23.80 -19.22
N ALA A 123 49.65 -24.37 -20.40
CA ALA A 123 48.72 -24.32 -21.53
C ALA A 123 47.42 -25.08 -21.24
N VAL A 124 47.51 -26.26 -20.60
CA VAL A 124 46.35 -27.04 -20.19
C VAL A 124 45.52 -26.30 -19.13
N GLU A 125 46.17 -25.70 -18.13
CA GLU A 125 45.47 -24.89 -17.11
C GLU A 125 44.76 -23.66 -17.73
N LEU A 126 45.41 -22.98 -18.68
CA LEU A 126 44.80 -21.88 -19.42
C LEU A 126 43.58 -22.33 -20.23
N GLU A 127 43.64 -23.51 -20.86
CA GLU A 127 42.49 -24.08 -21.56
C GLU A 127 41.35 -24.44 -20.60
N GLU A 128 41.65 -25.01 -19.44
CA GLU A 128 40.64 -25.26 -18.41
C GLU A 128 39.98 -23.98 -17.91
N HIS A 129 40.77 -22.95 -17.62
CA HIS A 129 40.23 -21.66 -17.20
C HIS A 129 39.37 -21.00 -18.29
N ARG A 130 39.74 -21.15 -19.57
CA ARG A 130 38.93 -20.68 -20.71
C ARG A 130 37.61 -21.45 -20.80
N ARG A 131 37.63 -22.78 -20.67
CA ARG A 131 36.40 -23.61 -20.65
C ARG A 131 35.49 -23.23 -19.49
N ARG A 132 36.05 -23.06 -18.28
CA ARG A 132 35.29 -22.63 -17.10
C ARG A 132 34.67 -21.24 -17.30
N ARG A 133 35.41 -20.29 -17.91
CA ARG A 133 34.85 -18.97 -18.26
C ARG A 133 33.70 -19.06 -19.26
N GLN A 134 33.84 -19.85 -20.31
CA GLN A 134 32.78 -20.03 -21.31
C GLN A 134 31.49 -20.61 -20.70
N VAL A 135 31.61 -21.57 -19.78
CA VAL A 135 30.44 -22.12 -19.06
C VAL A 135 29.77 -21.05 -18.20
N LEU A 136 30.56 -20.27 -17.45
CA LEU A 136 30.04 -19.19 -16.61
C LEU A 136 29.40 -18.07 -17.45
N GLU A 137 29.96 -17.74 -18.61
CA GLU A 137 29.40 -16.78 -19.55
C GLU A 137 28.06 -17.27 -20.12
N ALA A 138 27.97 -18.55 -20.48
CA ALA A 138 26.71 -19.16 -20.93
C ALA A 138 25.64 -19.20 -19.82
N ASP A 139 26.03 -19.49 -18.58
CA ASP A 139 25.12 -19.49 -17.44
C ASP A 139 24.66 -18.08 -17.07
N ASN A 140 25.54 -17.07 -17.13
CA ASN A 140 25.15 -15.67 -16.97
C ASN A 140 24.16 -15.24 -18.05
N ALA A 141 24.41 -15.56 -19.31
CA ALA A 141 23.49 -15.24 -20.41
C ALA A 141 22.11 -15.90 -20.21
N ARG A 142 22.07 -17.14 -19.69
CA ARG A 142 20.81 -17.83 -19.35
C ARG A 142 20.08 -17.15 -18.19
N LEU A 143 20.79 -16.75 -17.15
CA LEU A 143 20.20 -16.05 -16.01
C LEU A 143 19.66 -14.68 -16.40
N GLU A 144 20.39 -13.93 -17.24
CA GLU A 144 19.93 -12.65 -17.77
C GLU A 144 18.67 -12.83 -18.62
N ALA A 145 18.62 -13.83 -19.50
CA ALA A 145 17.43 -14.14 -20.29
C ALA A 145 16.23 -14.52 -19.39
N ALA A 146 16.46 -15.33 -18.35
CA ALA A 146 15.43 -15.70 -17.38
C ALA A 146 14.92 -14.49 -16.58
N MET A 147 15.82 -13.58 -16.18
CA MET A 147 15.45 -12.35 -15.49
C MET A 147 14.59 -11.45 -16.36
N VAL A 148 14.95 -11.25 -17.63
CA VAL A 148 14.16 -10.46 -18.58
C VAL A 148 12.78 -11.08 -18.80
N ALA A 149 12.71 -12.41 -18.97
CA ALA A 149 11.44 -13.13 -19.09
C ALA A 149 10.55 -12.93 -17.84
N GLN A 150 11.12 -13.03 -16.64
CA GLN A 150 10.38 -12.77 -15.40
C GLN A 150 9.94 -11.31 -15.28
N GLN A 151 10.75 -10.34 -15.69
CA GLN A 151 10.38 -8.93 -15.70
C GLN A 151 9.21 -8.66 -16.65
N CYS A 152 9.20 -9.28 -17.84
CA CYS A 152 8.08 -9.20 -18.77
C CYS A 152 6.79 -9.80 -18.18
N GLU A 153 6.87 -10.97 -17.52
CA GLU A 153 5.71 -11.57 -16.85
C GLU A 153 5.19 -10.70 -15.70
N LEU A 154 6.08 -10.14 -14.88
CA LEU A 154 5.68 -9.20 -13.81
C LEU A 154 5.00 -7.97 -14.38
N ALA A 155 5.56 -7.36 -15.42
CA ALA A 155 4.94 -6.21 -16.09
C ALA A 155 3.55 -6.56 -16.67
N ARG A 156 3.40 -7.76 -17.24
CA ARG A 156 2.11 -8.26 -17.74
C ARG A 156 1.09 -8.42 -16.62
N VAL A 157 1.46 -9.06 -15.51
CA VAL A 157 0.58 -9.27 -14.35
C VAL A 157 0.21 -7.95 -13.69
N GLN A 158 1.17 -7.02 -13.56
CA GLN A 158 0.92 -5.67 -13.06
C GLN A 158 -0.07 -4.92 -13.96
N GLY A 159 0.11 -4.96 -15.29
CA GLY A 159 -0.83 -4.35 -16.21
C GLY A 159 -2.24 -4.96 -16.12
N GLN A 160 -2.35 -6.27 -15.89
CA GLN A 160 -3.63 -6.93 -15.63
C GLN A 160 -4.26 -6.45 -14.32
N ALA A 161 -3.48 -6.36 -13.24
CA ALA A 161 -3.94 -5.84 -11.95
C ALA A 161 -4.44 -4.39 -12.07
N ASP A 162 -3.66 -3.51 -12.69
CA ASP A 162 -4.04 -2.10 -12.91
C ASP A 162 -5.33 -1.97 -13.74
N SER A 163 -5.51 -2.84 -14.74
CA SER A 163 -6.73 -2.85 -15.54
C SER A 163 -7.95 -3.34 -14.75
N ALA A 164 -7.76 -4.33 -13.89
CA ALA A 164 -8.80 -4.86 -13.02
C ALA A 164 -9.19 -3.82 -11.95
N GLU A 165 -8.22 -3.13 -11.34
CA GLU A 165 -8.46 -2.04 -10.40
C GLU A 165 -9.25 -0.90 -11.05
N ARG A 166 -8.88 -0.50 -12.28
CA ARG A 166 -9.64 0.51 -13.04
C ARG A 166 -11.08 0.06 -13.33
N ALA A 167 -11.28 -1.21 -13.68
CA ALA A 167 -12.61 -1.76 -13.89
C ALA A 167 -13.45 -1.77 -12.60
N LEU A 168 -12.85 -2.14 -11.46
CA LEU A 168 -13.51 -2.13 -10.16
C LEU A 168 -13.88 -0.70 -9.72
N ALA A 169 -12.98 0.27 -9.91
CA ALA A 169 -13.27 1.68 -9.63
C ALA A 169 -14.46 2.18 -10.47
N ALA A 170 -14.47 1.90 -11.77
CA ALA A 170 -15.59 2.27 -12.64
C ALA A 170 -16.92 1.59 -12.25
N MET A 171 -16.88 0.35 -11.72
CA MET A 171 -18.07 -0.31 -11.19
C MET A 171 -18.54 0.33 -9.88
N ALA A 172 -17.63 0.71 -8.99
CA ALA A 172 -17.95 1.41 -7.75
C ALA A 172 -18.63 2.76 -8.02
N ASP A 173 -18.14 3.52 -9.00
CA ASP A 173 -18.76 4.79 -9.42
C ASP A 173 -20.19 4.58 -9.96
N LYS A 174 -20.38 3.54 -10.80
CA LYS A 174 -21.72 3.18 -11.32
C LYS A 174 -22.67 2.75 -10.20
N LEU A 175 -22.18 2.01 -9.21
CA LEU A 175 -22.99 1.60 -8.06
C LEU A 175 -23.36 2.82 -7.19
N SER A 176 -22.42 3.72 -6.94
CA SER A 176 -22.69 4.99 -6.24
C SER A 176 -23.75 5.81 -6.96
N ALA A 177 -23.62 5.98 -8.28
CA ALA A 177 -24.63 6.64 -9.10
C ALA A 177 -26.00 5.95 -8.97
N ARG A 178 -26.07 4.61 -9.06
CA ARG A 178 -27.33 3.88 -8.88
C ARG A 178 -27.93 4.07 -7.49
N VAL A 179 -27.12 4.04 -6.43
CA VAL A 179 -27.60 4.29 -5.07
C VAL A 179 -28.23 5.68 -4.98
N THR A 180 -27.58 6.72 -5.51
CA THR A 180 -28.14 8.08 -5.53
C THR A 180 -29.45 8.17 -6.34
N THR A 181 -29.56 7.46 -7.46
CA THR A 181 -30.83 7.43 -8.21
C THR A 181 -31.95 6.75 -7.42
N VAL A 182 -31.65 5.64 -6.73
CA VAL A 182 -32.64 4.93 -5.92
C VAL A 182 -33.07 5.78 -4.74
N THR A 183 -32.14 6.45 -4.04
CA THR A 183 -32.50 7.35 -2.94
C THR A 183 -33.44 8.46 -3.42
N ASN A 184 -33.12 9.11 -4.54
CA ASN A 184 -33.95 10.18 -5.09
C ASN A 184 -35.35 9.70 -5.49
N VAL A 185 -35.46 8.54 -6.14
CA VAL A 185 -36.76 7.94 -6.49
C VAL A 185 -37.55 7.61 -5.23
N THR A 186 -36.92 7.00 -4.21
CA THR A 186 -37.62 6.69 -2.96
C THR A 186 -38.10 7.92 -2.21
N GLU A 187 -37.35 9.03 -2.25
CA GLU A 187 -37.79 10.30 -1.67
C GLU A 187 -38.95 10.91 -2.45
N ALA A 188 -38.90 10.87 -3.78
CA ALA A 188 -39.99 11.32 -4.64
C ALA A 188 -41.27 10.50 -4.40
N GLU A 189 -41.17 9.18 -4.24
CA GLU A 189 -42.32 8.32 -3.91
C GLU A 189 -42.91 8.64 -2.54
N LYS A 190 -42.08 8.88 -1.51
CA LYS A 190 -42.55 9.30 -0.18
C LYS A 190 -43.30 10.63 -0.26
N GLY A 191 -42.75 11.61 -0.99
CA GLY A 191 -43.38 12.90 -1.23
C GLY A 191 -44.72 12.77 -1.97
N GLY A 192 -44.75 11.98 -3.04
CA GLY A 192 -45.96 11.70 -3.83
C GLY A 192 -47.04 11.01 -3.01
N ARG A 193 -46.68 10.03 -2.18
CA ARG A 193 -47.62 9.35 -1.28
C ARG A 193 -48.20 10.32 -0.24
N ALA A 194 -47.37 11.15 0.38
CA ALA A 194 -47.83 12.14 1.35
C ALA A 194 -48.78 13.17 0.70
N PHE A 195 -48.45 13.63 -0.51
CA PHE A 195 -49.31 14.51 -1.29
C PHE A 195 -50.66 13.85 -1.61
N ALA A 196 -50.65 12.62 -2.12
CA ALA A 196 -51.87 11.88 -2.47
C ALA A 196 -52.78 11.68 -1.24
N LEU A 197 -52.21 11.35 -0.08
CA LEU A 197 -52.97 11.20 1.16
C LEU A 197 -53.65 12.51 1.58
N ARG A 198 -52.92 13.64 1.53
CA ARG A 198 -53.50 14.97 1.83
C ARG A 198 -54.60 15.35 0.85
N ALA A 199 -54.43 15.06 -0.45
CA ALA A 199 -55.44 15.32 -1.46
C ALA A 199 -56.72 14.47 -1.21
N ILE A 200 -56.56 13.21 -0.83
CA ILE A 200 -57.68 12.34 -0.45
C ILE A 200 -58.40 12.87 0.80
N GLU A 201 -57.66 13.29 1.82
CA GLU A 201 -58.24 13.86 3.04
C GLU A 201 -59.01 15.16 2.76
N ALA A 202 -58.45 16.05 1.94
CA ALA A 202 -59.12 17.28 1.50
C ALA A 202 -60.43 16.97 0.75
N ALA A 203 -60.39 16.07 -0.24
CA ALA A 203 -61.57 15.66 -0.99
C ALA A 203 -62.63 15.01 -0.09
N ARG A 204 -62.22 14.23 0.92
CA ARG A 204 -63.12 13.64 1.92
C ARG A 204 -63.76 14.72 2.80
N ALA A 205 -63.01 15.73 3.22
CA ALA A 205 -63.52 16.84 4.03
C ALA A 205 -64.54 17.67 3.25
N GLU A 206 -64.23 18.04 2.00
CA GLU A 206 -65.16 18.72 1.09
C GLU A 206 -66.44 17.90 0.90
N SER A 207 -66.31 16.58 0.68
CA SER A 207 -67.46 15.69 0.52
C SER A 207 -68.33 15.57 1.78
N ARG A 208 -67.77 15.78 2.98
CA ARG A 208 -68.55 15.83 4.23
C ARG A 208 -69.29 17.16 4.34
N LEU A 209 -68.60 18.26 4.08
CA LEU A 209 -69.18 19.60 4.10
C LEU A 209 -70.33 19.76 3.10
N TRP A 210 -70.19 19.21 1.89
CA TRP A 210 -71.28 19.18 0.90
C TRP A 210 -72.47 18.34 1.37
N ARG A 211 -72.23 17.19 2.02
CA ARG A 211 -73.30 16.37 2.59
C ARG A 211 -74.05 17.10 3.71
N GLU A 212 -73.33 17.69 4.66
CA GLU A 212 -73.92 18.48 5.75
C GLU A 212 -74.75 19.65 5.22
N ARG A 213 -74.23 20.39 4.24
CA ARG A 213 -74.97 21.48 3.58
C ARG A 213 -76.22 20.98 2.87
N TYR A 214 -76.12 19.88 2.14
CA TYR A 214 -77.25 19.30 1.42
C TYR A 214 -78.33 18.81 2.39
N GLU A 215 -77.95 18.12 3.46
CA GLU A 215 -78.85 17.68 4.52
C GLU A 215 -79.55 18.87 5.20
N GLY A 216 -78.80 19.93 5.51
CA GLY A 216 -79.35 21.18 6.05
C GLY A 216 -80.37 21.84 5.12
N LEU A 217 -80.07 21.93 3.83
CA LEU A 217 -81.02 22.46 2.83
C LEU A 217 -82.25 21.58 2.68
N GLN A 218 -82.11 20.24 2.76
CA GLN A 218 -83.24 19.33 2.75
C GLN A 218 -84.13 19.51 3.99
N ALA A 219 -83.54 19.74 5.17
CA ALA A 219 -84.29 20.01 6.39
C ALA A 219 -85.10 21.31 6.26
N LEU A 220 -84.47 22.41 5.82
CA LEU A 220 -85.15 23.68 5.57
C LEU A 220 -86.30 23.53 4.57
N ARG A 221 -86.07 22.80 3.46
CA ARG A 221 -87.13 22.54 2.46
C ARG A 221 -88.32 21.78 3.07
N LYS A 222 -88.08 20.83 3.97
CA LYS A 222 -89.16 20.10 4.66
C LYS A 222 -89.93 21.00 5.61
N GLU A 223 -89.25 21.89 6.33
CA GLU A 223 -89.88 22.88 7.21
C GLU A 223 -90.76 23.86 6.42
N GLU A 224 -90.26 24.40 5.30
CA GLU A 224 -91.04 25.26 4.39
C GLU A 224 -92.26 24.53 3.83
N GLN A 225 -92.12 23.27 3.42
CA GLN A 225 -93.24 22.45 2.95
C GLN A 225 -94.28 22.25 4.04
N ALA A 226 -93.87 21.95 5.28
CA ALA A 226 -94.77 21.80 6.41
C ALA A 226 -95.52 23.12 6.74
N LEU A 227 -94.83 24.26 6.63
CA LEU A 227 -95.46 25.59 6.77
C LEU A 227 -96.47 25.86 5.66
N LEU A 228 -96.15 25.57 4.40
CA LEU A 228 -97.10 25.73 3.29
C LEU A 228 -98.33 24.83 3.45
N GLU A 229 -98.15 23.59 3.93
CA GLU A 229 -99.26 22.71 4.25
C GLU A 229 -100.13 23.24 5.39
N SER A 230 -99.54 23.82 6.44
CA SER A 230 -100.31 24.41 7.53
C SER A 230 -101.14 25.60 7.05
N TYR A 231 -100.56 26.48 6.21
CA TYR A 231 -101.30 27.57 5.56
C TYR A 231 -102.42 27.05 4.67
N ARG A 232 -102.20 26.00 3.87
CA ARG A 232 -103.24 25.36 3.05
C ARG A 232 -104.39 24.82 3.91
N ARG A 233 -104.08 24.13 5.01
CA ARG A 233 -105.10 23.60 5.94
C ARG A 233 -105.91 24.73 6.57
N ALA A 234 -105.26 25.81 7.00
CA ALA A 234 -105.93 26.98 7.56
C ALA A 234 -106.87 27.65 6.54
N ALA A 235 -106.43 27.80 5.29
CA ALA A 235 -107.25 28.37 4.22
C ALA A 235 -108.49 27.51 3.89
N VAL A 236 -108.34 26.18 3.84
CA VAL A 236 -109.48 25.25 3.61
C VAL A 236 -110.45 25.26 4.80
N GLY A 237 -109.94 25.31 6.04
CA GLY A 237 -110.77 25.45 7.25
C GLY A 237 -111.57 26.75 7.28
N ALA A 238 -110.99 27.86 6.80
CA ALA A 238 -111.70 29.14 6.68
C ALA A 238 -112.74 29.17 5.55
N ALA A 239 -112.50 28.45 4.44
CA ALA A 239 -113.45 28.35 3.33
C ALA A 239 -114.62 27.37 3.60
N GLY A 240 -114.45 26.45 4.55
CA GLY A 240 -115.47 25.46 4.95
C GLY A 240 -116.38 25.87 6.10
N ALA A 241 -116.27 27.10 6.61
CA ALA A 241 -117.17 27.62 7.65
C ALA A 241 -118.49 28.09 7.02
N PRO A 242 -119.64 27.40 7.22
CA PRO A 242 -120.93 27.91 6.78
C PRO A 242 -121.26 29.18 7.60
N ARG A 243 -121.73 30.21 6.91
CA ARG A 243 -122.32 31.41 7.51
C ARG A 243 -123.63 31.08 8.23
#